data_AF-A0A7C2S854-F1
#
_entry.id   AF-A0A7C2S854-F1
#
_cell.length_a   1.000
_cell.length_b   1.000
_cell.length_c   1.000
_cell.angle_alpha   90.00
_cell.angle_beta   90.00
_cell.angle_gamma   90.00
#
_symmetry.space_group_name_H-M   'P 1'
#
loop_
_entity.id
_entity.type
_entity.pdbx_description
1 polymer ?
#
loop_
_entity_poly.entity_id
_entity_poly.type
_entity_poly.pdbx_seq_one_letter_code
_entity_poly.pdbx_strand_id
1 'polypeptide(L)'
;MTAPPRPAWARAAALFCALTVVFLVWRDLAVPSVRDVEVWLGFEVHGRAARLTAPIHWAILALGAWAFWTQRPWIWSAAAAYAFYVALSHLVWSETSPRGRGWPIGLAQAAAFSLPGLLLLRLGRRARAARA
;
A
#
# COMPACT_ATOMS: atom_id res chain seq x y z
N MET A 1 -4.56 -15.79 -32.85
CA MET A 1 -4.46 -16.24 -31.44
C MET A 1 -4.49 -15.04 -30.53
N THR A 2 -5.56 -14.84 -29.76
CA THR A 2 -5.61 -13.81 -28.71
C THR A 2 -4.75 -14.27 -27.54
N ALA A 3 -3.92 -13.39 -27.00
CA ALA A 3 -3.14 -13.71 -25.79
C ALA A 3 -4.10 -14.11 -24.66
N PRO A 4 -3.74 -15.07 -23.81
CA PRO A 4 -4.57 -15.45 -22.67
C PRO A 4 -4.85 -14.21 -21.80
N PRO A 5 -6.09 -14.06 -21.30
CA PRO A 5 -6.45 -12.91 -20.49
C PRO A 5 -5.58 -12.84 -19.24
N ARG A 6 -5.23 -11.61 -18.83
CA ARG A 6 -4.46 -11.38 -17.59
C ARG A 6 -5.14 -12.07 -16.41
N PRO A 7 -4.37 -12.66 -15.46
CA PRO A 7 -4.95 -13.31 -14.29
C PRO A 7 -5.90 -12.39 -13.52
N ALA A 8 -7.03 -12.91 -13.06
CA ALA A 8 -8.05 -12.12 -12.37
C ALA A 8 -7.51 -11.40 -11.12
N TRP A 9 -6.65 -12.06 -10.34
CA TRP A 9 -6.03 -11.48 -9.14
C TRP A 9 -5.16 -10.26 -9.47
N ALA A 10 -4.45 -10.29 -10.61
CA ALA A 10 -3.57 -9.20 -11.04
C ALA A 10 -4.38 -7.97 -11.43
N ARG A 11 -5.51 -8.19 -12.12
CA ARG A 11 -6.46 -7.15 -12.47
C ARG A 11 -7.09 -6.55 -11.22
N ALA A 12 -7.48 -7.39 -10.26
CA ALA A 12 -8.06 -6.94 -9.00
C ALA A 12 -7.06 -6.10 -8.18
N ALA A 13 -5.81 -6.54 -8.06
CA ALA A 13 -4.76 -5.77 -7.37
C ALA A 13 -4.45 -4.44 -8.08
N ALA A 14 -4.37 -4.44 -9.42
CA ALA A 14 -4.16 -3.23 -10.19
C ALA A 14 -5.32 -2.23 -10.01
N LEU A 15 -6.57 -2.73 -10.07
CA LEU A 15 -7.76 -1.93 -9.85
C LEU A 15 -7.82 -1.37 -8.43
N PHE A 16 -7.51 -2.19 -7.43
CA PHE A 16 -7.42 -1.74 -6.03
C PHE A 16 -6.46 -0.56 -5.90
N CYS A 17 -5.23 -0.70 -6.39
CA CYS A 17 -4.25 0.40 -6.35
C CYS A 17 -4.74 1.66 -7.09
N ALA A 18 -5.32 1.51 -8.28
CA ALA A 18 -5.83 2.65 -9.06
C ALA A 18 -6.98 3.37 -8.34
N LEU A 19 -7.93 2.62 -7.77
CA LEU A 19 -9.03 3.18 -6.98
C LEU A 19 -8.50 3.89 -5.72
N THR A 20 -7.48 3.33 -5.06
CA THR A 20 -6.85 4.00 -3.91
C THR A 20 -6.17 5.30 -4.33
N VAL A 21 -5.51 5.38 -5.50
CA VAL A 21 -4.97 6.66 -6.01
C VAL A 21 -6.08 7.70 -6.17
N VAL A 22 -7.19 7.34 -6.83
CA VAL A 22 -8.33 8.26 -7.02
C VAL A 22 -8.87 8.74 -5.68
N PHE A 23 -9.05 7.81 -4.73
CA PHE A 23 -9.50 8.13 -3.38
C PHE A 23 -8.52 9.07 -2.66
N LEU A 24 -7.21 8.78 -2.68
CA LEU A 24 -6.20 9.60 -1.99
C LEU A 24 -6.10 11.00 -2.62
N VAL A 25 -6.07 11.11 -3.94
CA VAL A 25 -6.05 12.41 -4.63
C VAL A 25 -7.26 13.26 -4.23
N TRP A 26 -8.46 12.68 -4.26
CA TRP A 26 -9.66 13.40 -3.82
C TRP A 26 -9.59 13.77 -2.34
N ARG A 27 -9.22 12.82 -1.47
CA ARG A 27 -9.07 13.04 -0.03
C ARG A 27 -8.12 14.21 0.26
N ASP A 28 -6.95 14.19 -0.35
CA ASP A 28 -5.83 15.10 -0.07
C ASP A 28 -6.02 16.48 -0.68
N LEU A 29 -6.81 16.61 -1.74
CA LEU A 29 -7.08 17.90 -2.37
C LEU A 29 -8.39 18.52 -1.89
N ALA A 30 -9.42 17.71 -1.67
CA ALA A 30 -10.79 18.20 -1.49
C ALA A 30 -11.31 18.10 -0.05
N VAL A 31 -10.71 17.29 0.84
CA VAL A 31 -11.26 17.06 2.19
C VAL A 31 -10.48 17.87 3.25
N PRO A 32 -11.01 19.00 3.75
CA PRO A 32 -10.25 19.92 4.60
C PRO A 32 -9.79 19.34 5.93
N SER A 33 -10.54 18.37 6.49
CA SER A 33 -10.24 17.77 7.78
C SER A 33 -9.03 16.83 7.79
N VAL A 34 -8.56 16.39 6.61
CA VAL A 34 -7.47 15.41 6.49
C VAL A 34 -6.37 15.83 5.51
N ARG A 35 -6.61 16.80 4.63
CA ARG A 35 -5.63 17.25 3.62
C ARG A 35 -4.30 17.77 4.14
N ASP A 36 -4.25 18.17 5.42
CA ASP A 36 -3.06 18.70 6.08
C ASP A 36 -2.42 17.65 7.02
N VAL A 37 -2.74 16.37 6.85
CA VAL A 37 -2.16 15.25 7.61
C VAL A 37 -1.80 14.12 6.63
N GLU A 38 -0.53 13.73 6.63
CA GLU A 38 -0.06 12.57 5.86
C GLU A 38 0.77 11.67 6.77
N VAL A 39 0.68 10.36 6.61
CA VAL A 39 1.33 9.40 7.52
C VAL A 39 2.49 8.71 6.83
N TRP A 40 3.70 8.90 7.37
CA TRP A 40 4.91 8.22 6.90
C TRP A 40 5.54 7.42 8.03
N LEU A 41 5.74 6.12 7.79
CA LEU A 41 6.25 5.18 8.79
C LEU A 41 5.45 5.20 10.12
N GLY A 42 4.18 5.56 10.05
CA GLY A 42 3.30 5.71 11.21
C GLY A 42 3.33 7.07 11.90
N PHE A 43 4.21 8.00 11.50
CA PHE A 43 4.23 9.36 12.03
C PHE A 43 3.33 10.28 11.22
N GLU A 44 2.50 11.06 11.92
CA GLU A 44 1.70 12.12 11.30
C GLU A 44 2.59 13.32 10.95
N VAL A 45 2.72 13.59 9.66
CA VAL A 45 3.31 14.79 9.10
C VAL A 45 2.19 15.80 8.86
N HIS A 46 2.39 17.05 9.25
CA HIS A 46 1.34 18.07 9.22
C HIS A 46 1.60 19.24 8.27
N GLY A 47 0.51 19.91 7.89
CA GLY A 47 0.52 21.18 7.16
C GLY A 47 1.14 21.07 5.77
N ARG A 48 2.04 22.00 5.43
CA ARG A 48 2.63 22.06 4.09
C ARG A 48 3.47 20.80 3.76
N ALA A 49 4.17 20.24 4.74
CA ALA A 49 4.97 19.04 4.53
C ALA A 49 4.07 17.83 4.18
N ALA A 50 2.90 17.72 4.81
CA ALA A 50 1.91 16.71 4.46
C ALA A 50 1.48 16.82 3.00
N ARG A 51 1.07 18.02 2.59
CA ARG A 51 0.62 18.30 1.22
C ARG A 51 1.68 18.06 0.15
N LEU A 52 2.94 18.33 0.45
CA LEU A 52 4.04 18.10 -0.50
C LEU A 52 4.44 16.62 -0.61
N THR A 53 4.21 15.83 0.44
CA THR A 53 4.57 14.41 0.45
C THR A 53 3.41 13.50 0.02
N ALA A 54 2.15 13.93 0.15
CA ALA A 54 0.98 13.18 -0.31
C ALA A 54 1.09 12.71 -1.79
N PRO A 55 1.55 13.52 -2.75
CA PRO A 55 1.80 13.07 -4.13
C PRO A 55 2.74 11.87 -4.27
N ILE A 56 3.68 11.69 -3.34
CA ILE A 56 4.59 10.53 -3.33
C ILE A 56 3.78 9.27 -3.02
N HIS A 57 2.83 9.32 -2.09
CA HIS A 57 1.97 8.19 -1.78
C HIS A 57 1.10 7.80 -2.98
N TRP A 58 0.56 8.79 -3.69
CA TRP A 58 -0.18 8.54 -4.93
C TRP A 58 0.69 7.85 -5.98
N ALA A 59 1.94 8.33 -6.15
CA ALA A 59 2.88 7.77 -7.11
C ALA A 59 3.24 6.31 -6.78
N ILE A 60 3.42 5.96 -5.50
CA ILE A 60 3.68 4.59 -5.06
C ILE A 60 2.52 3.67 -5.49
N LEU A 61 1.26 4.09 -5.26
CA LEU A 61 0.11 3.26 -5.63
C LEU A 61 -0.14 3.26 -7.14
N ALA A 62 0.12 4.35 -7.85
CA ALA A 62 0.04 4.38 -9.32
C ALA A 62 1.08 3.42 -9.94
N LEU A 63 2.30 3.39 -9.40
CA LEU A 63 3.33 2.43 -9.79
C LEU A 63 2.89 0.99 -9.49
N GLY A 64 2.26 0.76 -8.34
CA GLY A 64 1.64 -0.51 -7.99
C GLY A 64 0.59 -0.95 -9.02
N ALA A 65 -0.34 -0.05 -9.37
CA ALA A 65 -1.38 -0.31 -10.36
C ALA A 65 -0.79 -0.71 -11.71
N TRP A 66 0.17 0.07 -12.22
CA TRP A 66 0.86 -0.23 -13.47
C TRP A 66 1.65 -1.54 -13.40
N ALA A 67 2.38 -1.80 -12.33
CA ALA A 67 3.22 -2.98 -12.19
C ALA A 67 2.39 -4.27 -12.06
N PHE A 68 1.26 -4.24 -11.36
CA PHE A 68 0.30 -5.34 -11.35
C PHE A 68 -0.36 -5.53 -12.72
N TRP A 69 -0.75 -4.45 -13.40
CA TRP A 69 -1.36 -4.54 -14.73
C TRP A 69 -0.41 -5.12 -15.80
N THR A 70 0.87 -4.72 -15.73
CA THR A 70 1.93 -5.16 -16.65
C THR A 70 2.67 -6.40 -16.17
N GLN A 71 2.26 -6.97 -15.03
CA GLN A 71 2.82 -8.20 -14.45
C GLN A 71 4.34 -8.18 -14.29
N ARG A 72 4.88 -7.06 -13.80
CA ARG A 72 6.33 -6.92 -13.58
C ARG A 72 6.81 -7.95 -12.55
N PRO A 73 7.92 -8.67 -12.80
CA PRO A 73 8.35 -9.77 -11.93
C PRO A 73 8.72 -9.33 -10.50
N TRP A 74 9.13 -8.07 -10.33
CA TRP A 74 9.50 -7.50 -9.02
C TRP A 74 8.30 -7.07 -8.18
N ILE A 75 7.09 -6.97 -8.74
CA ILE A 75 5.92 -6.45 -8.03
C ILE A 75 5.57 -7.28 -6.80
N TRP A 76 5.83 -8.59 -6.84
CA TRP A 76 5.60 -9.48 -5.71
C TRP A 76 6.39 -9.06 -4.47
N SER A 77 7.69 -8.81 -4.65
CA SER A 77 8.58 -8.44 -3.55
C SER A 77 8.33 -6.99 -3.11
N ALA A 78 8.09 -6.08 -4.06
CA ALA A 78 7.80 -4.69 -3.76
C ALA A 78 6.46 -4.50 -3.01
N ALA A 79 5.39 -5.15 -3.47
CA ALA A 79 4.09 -5.09 -2.81
C ALA A 79 4.12 -5.76 -1.43
N ALA A 80 4.88 -6.84 -1.26
CA ALA A 80 5.10 -7.43 0.05
C ALA A 80 5.84 -6.48 1.01
N ALA A 81 6.93 -5.85 0.54
CA ALA A 81 7.66 -4.87 1.33
C ALA A 81 6.76 -3.69 1.73
N TYR A 82 5.91 -3.21 0.80
CA TYR A 82 4.93 -2.17 1.08
C TYR A 82 3.90 -2.61 2.13
N ALA A 83 3.38 -3.84 2.06
CA ALA A 83 2.46 -4.36 3.07
C ALA A 83 3.10 -4.43 4.47
N PHE A 84 4.37 -4.83 4.57
CA PHE A 84 5.11 -4.79 5.84
C PHE A 84 5.40 -3.38 6.32
N TYR A 85 5.68 -2.44 5.40
CA TYR A 85 5.80 -1.02 5.73
C TYR A 85 4.49 -0.48 6.33
N VAL A 86 3.34 -0.83 5.75
CA VAL A 86 2.02 -0.47 6.31
C VAL A 86 1.81 -1.11 7.68
N ALA A 87 2.13 -2.40 7.84
CA ALA A 87 2.03 -3.09 9.13
C ALA A 87 2.87 -2.41 10.22
N LEU A 88 4.13 -2.06 9.92
CA LEU A 88 5.00 -1.31 10.83
C LEU A 88 4.44 0.08 11.13
N SER A 89 3.93 0.77 10.11
CA SER A 89 3.33 2.10 10.28
C SER A 89 2.15 2.05 11.25
N HIS A 90 1.34 0.98 11.24
CA HIS A 90 0.24 0.81 12.19
C HIS A 90 0.71 0.59 13.63
N LEU A 91 1.83 -0.11 13.85
CA LEU A 91 2.43 -0.23 15.19
C LEU A 91 2.84 1.14 15.72
N VAL A 92 3.60 1.88 14.93
CA VAL A 92 4.09 3.21 15.32
C VAL A 92 2.93 4.17 15.54
N TRP A 93 2.02 4.28 14.56
CA TRP A 93 0.89 5.20 14.62
C TRP A 93 -0.04 4.92 15.81
N SER A 94 -0.23 3.65 16.18
CA SER A 94 -1.06 3.28 17.33
C SER A 94 -0.60 3.86 18.67
N GLU A 95 0.70 4.13 18.78
CA GLU A 95 1.35 4.67 19.98
C GLU A 95 1.61 6.17 19.88
N THR A 96 1.95 6.66 18.69
CA THR A 96 2.40 8.05 18.50
C THR A 96 1.27 9.01 18.16
N SER A 97 0.13 8.52 17.67
CA SER A 97 -1.02 9.36 17.35
C SER A 97 -2.01 9.41 18.52
N PRO A 98 -2.61 10.59 18.81
CA PRO A 98 -3.77 10.69 19.70
C PRO A 98 -4.96 9.81 19.29
N ARG A 99 -5.03 9.39 18.01
CA ARG A 99 -6.08 8.52 17.47
C ARG A 99 -5.67 7.03 17.44
N GLY A 100 -4.46 6.71 17.91
CA GLY A 100 -3.79 5.43 17.76
C GLY A 100 -4.37 4.25 18.56
N ARG A 101 -5.05 4.54 19.68
CA ARG A 101 -5.71 3.54 20.57
C ARG A 101 -4.75 2.49 21.18
N GLY A 102 -3.44 2.70 21.10
CA GLY A 102 -2.42 1.92 21.80
C GLY A 102 -1.97 0.63 21.11
N TRP A 103 -0.88 0.08 21.62
CA TRP A 103 -0.14 -1.05 21.05
C TRP A 103 -0.95 -2.33 20.84
N PRO A 104 -2.00 -2.69 21.62
CA PRO A 104 -2.79 -3.88 21.33
C PRO A 104 -3.53 -3.76 19.99
N ILE A 105 -4.06 -2.57 19.68
CA ILE A 105 -4.68 -2.30 18.38
C ILE A 105 -3.61 -2.28 17.28
N GLY A 106 -2.46 -1.66 17.55
CA GLY A 106 -1.32 -1.68 16.64
C GLY A 106 -0.91 -3.10 16.24
N LEU A 107 -0.76 -4.01 17.20
CA LEU A 107 -0.41 -5.41 16.95
C LEU A 107 -1.47 -6.13 16.12
N ALA A 108 -2.75 -5.93 16.43
CA ALA A 108 -3.84 -6.54 15.67
C ALA A 108 -3.83 -6.06 14.21
N GLN A 109 -3.65 -4.75 13.98
CA GLN A 109 -3.55 -4.17 12.64
C GLN A 109 -2.29 -4.65 11.91
N ALA A 110 -1.14 -4.66 12.59
CA ALA A 110 0.11 -5.13 12.01
C ALA A 110 0.06 -6.60 11.60
N ALA A 111 -0.56 -7.45 12.42
CA ALA A 111 -0.80 -8.85 12.07
C ALA A 111 -1.69 -8.94 10.81
N ALA A 112 -2.80 -8.20 10.76
CA ALA A 112 -3.71 -8.19 9.62
C ALA A 112 -3.02 -7.76 8.31
N PHE A 113 -2.22 -6.69 8.34
CA PHE A 113 -1.48 -6.21 7.16
C PHE A 113 -0.26 -7.05 6.80
N SER A 114 0.30 -7.81 7.75
CA SER A 114 1.39 -8.75 7.48
C SER A 114 0.94 -9.98 6.68
N LEU A 115 -0.32 -10.42 6.83
CA LEU A 115 -0.88 -11.56 6.10
C LEU A 115 -0.77 -11.44 4.57
N PRO A 116 -1.25 -10.35 3.92
CA PRO A 116 -1.08 -10.19 2.48
C PRO A 116 0.40 -10.06 2.09
N GLY A 117 1.24 -9.44 2.92
CA GLY A 117 2.69 -9.36 2.68
C GLY A 117 3.37 -10.74 2.61
N LEU A 118 3.06 -11.61 3.58
CA LEU A 118 3.55 -13.00 3.59
C LEU A 118 3.04 -13.80 2.40
N LEU A 119 1.76 -13.63 2.04
CA LEU A 119 1.17 -14.30 0.88
C LEU A 119 1.87 -13.89 -0.42
N LEU A 120 2.09 -12.59 -0.62
CA LEU A 120 2.80 -12.06 -1.79
C LEU A 120 4.24 -12.58 -1.90
N LEU A 121 4.97 -12.68 -0.78
CA LEU A 121 6.31 -13.28 -0.78
C LEU A 121 6.27 -14.76 -1.18
N ARG A 122 5.34 -15.54 -0.61
CA ARG A 122 5.21 -16.97 -0.89
C ARG A 122 4.85 -17.21 -2.36
N LEU A 123 3.87 -16.48 -2.89
CA LEU A 123 3.45 -16.58 -4.28
C LEU A 123 4.54 -16.11 -5.25
N GLY A 124 5.22 -15.01 -4.95
CA GLY A 124 6.32 -14.50 -5.75
C GLY A 124 7.50 -15.48 -5.83
N ARG A 125 7.83 -16.18 -4.74
CA ARG A 125 8.86 -17.23 -4.74
C ARG A 125 8.47 -18.40 -5.63
N ARG A 126 7.23 -18.89 -5.53
CA ARG A 126 6.70 -19.98 -6.39
C ARG A 126 6.71 -19.59 -7.87
N ALA A 127 6.26 -18.37 -8.18
CA ALA A 127 6.22 -17.87 -9.55
C ALA A 127 7.61 -17.71 -10.18
N ARG A 128 8.64 -17.38 -9.38
CA ARG A 128 10.03 -17.33 -9.85
C ARG A 128 10.63 -18.73 -10.04
N ALA A 129 10.37 -19.64 -9.10
CA ALA A 129 10.84 -21.03 -9.21
C ALA A 129 10.26 -21.76 -10.43
N ALA A 130 9.00 -21.51 -10.79
CA ALA A 130 8.37 -22.09 -11.98
C ALA A 130 8.87 -21.51 -13.32
N ARG A 131 9.72 -20.48 -13.29
CA ARG A 131 10.31 -19.82 -14.48
C ARG A 131 11.81 -20.11 -14.64
N ALA A 132 12.42 -20.78 -13.66
CA ALA A 132 13.82 -21.22 -13.68
C ALA A 132 13.88 -22.66 -14.16
#